data_AF-A0A1I6U395-F1
#
_entry.id   AF-A0A1I6U395-F1
#
_cell.length_a   1.000
_cell.length_b   1.000
_cell.length_c   1.000
_cell.angle_alpha   90.00
_cell.angle_beta   90.00
_cell.angle_gamma   90.00
#
_symmetry.space_group_name_H-M   'P 1'
#
loop_
_entity.id
_entity.type
_entity.pdbx_description
1 polymer ?
#
loop_
_entity_poly.entity_id
_entity_poly.type
_entity_poly.pdbx_seq_one_letter_code
_entity_poly.pdbx_strand_id
1 'polypeptide(L)'
;MSDVNDVKASLLELLNEGRENQRKWFFPRNVDSRYKLIANLTLGEIVKYFIPALALVAGICFIPPYNSAILWIVKSVFIVLILLVPMVYVMYRPVKGRDNIRTKDFIKEYAMFQQKQKVYYKEPKKRPWEVDPS
;
A
#
# COMPACT_ATOMS: atom_id res chain seq x y z
N MET A 1 -3.50 -60.09 -18.80
CA MET A 1 -3.96 -58.83 -19.43
C MET A 1 -4.60 -57.86 -18.41
N SER A 2 -4.51 -58.11 -17.10
CA SER A 2 -5.07 -57.28 -16.01
C SER A 2 -4.04 -56.33 -15.37
N ASP A 3 -2.80 -56.80 -15.19
CA ASP A 3 -1.72 -56.09 -14.48
C ASP A 3 -1.43 -54.66 -15.00
N VAL A 4 -1.36 -54.50 -16.33
CA VAL A 4 -0.97 -53.22 -16.94
C VAL A 4 -2.06 -52.16 -16.76
N ASN A 5 -3.33 -52.58 -16.66
CA ASN A 5 -4.43 -51.64 -16.45
C ASN A 5 -4.56 -51.25 -14.98
N ASP A 6 -4.26 -52.17 -14.06
CA ASP A 6 -4.27 -51.90 -12.62
C ASP A 6 -3.10 -50.98 -12.21
N VAL A 7 -1.93 -51.16 -12.82
CA VAL A 7 -0.78 -50.24 -12.64
C VAL A 7 -1.08 -48.85 -13.22
N LYS A 8 -1.77 -48.77 -14.37
CA LYS A 8 -2.18 -47.48 -14.93
C LYS A 8 -3.20 -46.77 -14.06
N ALA A 9 -4.18 -47.50 -13.51
CA ALA A 9 -5.20 -46.95 -12.62
C ALA A 9 -4.61 -46.42 -11.32
N SER A 10 -3.73 -47.19 -10.68
CA SER A 10 -3.03 -46.77 -9.45
C SER A 10 -2.08 -45.59 -9.69
N LEU A 11 -1.40 -45.51 -10.84
CA LEU A 11 -0.62 -44.33 -11.21
C LEU A 11 -1.49 -43.10 -11.48
N LEU A 12 -2.67 -43.28 -12.08
CA LEU A 12 -3.63 -42.21 -12.32
C LEU A 12 -4.21 -41.66 -11.02
N GLU A 13 -4.48 -42.55 -10.06
CA GLU A 13 -4.93 -42.22 -8.71
C GLU A 13 -3.86 -41.43 -7.95
N LEU A 14 -2.61 -41.91 -7.93
CA LEU A 14 -1.47 -41.19 -7.33
C LEU A 14 -1.21 -39.82 -8.00
N LEU A 15 -1.44 -39.70 -9.30
CA LEU A 15 -1.28 -38.43 -10.03
C LEU A 15 -2.42 -37.43 -9.72
N ASN A 16 -3.64 -37.93 -9.46
CA ASN A 16 -4.80 -37.10 -9.13
C ASN A 16 -4.81 -36.68 -7.64
N GLU A 17 -4.37 -37.55 -6.74
CA GLU A 17 -4.32 -37.28 -5.30
C GLU A 17 -3.32 -36.16 -4.95
N GLY A 18 -2.29 -35.97 -5.80
CA GLY A 18 -1.33 -34.86 -5.69
C GLY A 18 -1.88 -33.47 -6.08
N ARG A 19 -3.10 -33.36 -6.63
CA ARG A 19 -3.67 -32.07 -7.09
C ARG A 19 -4.61 -31.39 -6.09
N GLU A 20 -5.22 -32.13 -5.17
CA GLU A 20 -6.26 -31.56 -4.29
C GLU A 20 -5.69 -30.80 -3.07
N ASN A 21 -4.45 -31.11 -2.68
CA ASN A 21 -3.76 -30.45 -1.58
C ASN A 21 -2.58 -29.60 -2.04
N GLN A 22 -2.78 -28.79 -3.09
CA GLN A 22 -1.91 -27.64 -3.31
C GLN A 22 -2.08 -26.69 -2.11
N ARG A 23 -1.24 -26.88 -1.09
CA ARG A 23 -0.97 -25.89 -0.05
C ARG A 23 -0.67 -24.60 -0.78
N LYS A 24 -1.68 -23.75 -0.94
CA LYS A 24 -1.55 -22.45 -1.59
C LYS A 24 -0.44 -21.75 -0.86
N TRP A 25 0.70 -21.60 -1.54
CA TRP A 25 1.84 -20.98 -0.95
C TRP A 25 1.43 -19.57 -0.56
N PHE A 26 1.32 -19.35 0.75
CA PHE A 26 0.88 -18.09 1.32
C PHE A 26 2.12 -17.41 1.87
N PHE A 27 2.45 -16.23 1.37
CA PHE A 27 3.46 -15.41 2.03
C PHE A 27 2.90 -15.02 3.41
N PRO A 28 3.64 -15.26 4.52
CA PRO A 28 3.27 -14.69 5.81
C PRO A 28 3.13 -13.17 5.67
N ARG A 29 2.01 -12.63 6.17
CA ARG A 29 1.61 -11.21 6.04
C ARG A 29 2.63 -10.19 6.57
N ASN A 30 3.72 -10.65 7.19
CA ASN A 30 4.77 -9.82 7.78
C ASN A 30 6.00 -9.65 6.87
N VAL A 31 6.04 -10.29 5.70
CA VAL A 31 7.16 -10.18 4.75
C VAL A 31 6.73 -9.28 3.60
N ASP A 32 7.17 -8.03 3.64
CA ASP A 32 6.97 -7.08 2.53
C ASP A 32 7.74 -7.55 1.29
N SER A 33 7.03 -7.90 0.21
CA SER A 33 7.61 -8.25 -1.09
C SER A 33 8.18 -7.05 -1.87
N ARG A 34 8.21 -5.87 -1.26
CA ARG A 34 8.62 -4.63 -1.93
C ARG A 34 10.12 -4.44 -1.80
N TYR A 35 10.81 -4.33 -2.93
CA TYR A 35 12.23 -3.97 -2.98
C TYR A 35 12.48 -2.62 -2.28
N LYS A 36 13.09 -2.68 -1.09
CA LYS A 36 13.51 -1.53 -0.27
C LYS A 36 14.89 -1.10 -0.77
N LEU A 37 14.95 -0.14 -1.69
CA LEU A 37 16.22 0.27 -2.31
C LEU A 37 16.99 1.29 -1.47
N ILE A 38 16.30 2.29 -0.89
CA ILE A 38 16.93 3.37 -0.14
C ILE A 38 16.08 3.70 1.08
N ALA A 39 16.70 3.69 2.26
CA ALA A 39 16.10 4.12 3.52
C ALA A 39 14.70 3.55 3.78
N ASN A 40 14.48 2.24 3.54
CA ASN A 40 13.18 1.55 3.70
C ASN A 40 12.02 2.06 2.80
N LEU A 41 12.29 2.86 1.75
CA LEU A 41 11.32 3.27 0.74
C LEU A 41 11.30 2.31 -0.43
N THR A 42 10.10 2.04 -0.94
CA THR A 42 9.94 1.32 -2.21
C THR A 42 10.21 2.29 -3.36
N LEU A 43 10.85 1.85 -4.45
CA LEU A 43 11.07 2.67 -5.64
C LEU A 43 9.77 3.33 -6.14
N GLY A 44 8.69 2.56 -6.19
CA GLY A 44 7.37 3.05 -6.58
C GLY A 44 6.83 4.16 -5.68
N GLU A 45 7.21 4.21 -4.40
CA GLU A 45 6.82 5.29 -3.50
C GLU A 45 7.60 6.56 -3.78
N ILE A 46 8.92 6.45 -3.98
CA ILE A 46 9.76 7.59 -4.36
C ILE A 46 9.22 8.20 -5.64
N VAL A 47 9.01 7.38 -6.67
CA VAL A 47 8.46 7.81 -7.96
C VAL A 47 7.09 8.47 -7.78
N LYS A 48 6.18 7.86 -7.02
CA LYS A 48 4.83 8.39 -6.81
C LYS A 48 4.79 9.76 -6.14
N TYR A 49 5.70 10.04 -5.21
CA TYR A 49 5.71 11.31 -4.47
C TYR A 49 6.63 12.37 -5.10
N PHE A 50 7.77 11.96 -5.65
CA PHE A 50 8.73 12.89 -6.25
C PHE A 50 8.35 13.30 -7.68
N ILE A 51 7.76 12.43 -8.51
CA ILE A 51 7.31 12.82 -9.86
C ILE A 51 6.34 14.01 -9.84
N PRO A 52 5.24 14.01 -9.08
CA PRO A 52 4.32 15.15 -9.08
C PRO A 52 4.99 16.42 -8.53
N ALA A 53 5.87 16.29 -7.52
CA ALA A 53 6.64 17.42 -7.01
C ALA A 53 7.59 18.01 -8.07
N LEU A 54 8.29 17.16 -8.82
CA LEU A 54 9.16 17.58 -9.93
C LEU A 54 8.36 18.20 -11.07
N ALA A 55 7.17 17.67 -11.39
CA ALA A 55 6.28 18.25 -12.39
C ALA A 55 5.82 19.66 -11.98
N LEU A 56 5.47 19.87 -10.71
CA LEU A 56 5.13 21.20 -10.18
C LEU A 56 6.31 22.16 -10.26
N VAL A 57 7.52 21.72 -9.88
CA VAL A 57 8.75 22.51 -10.00
C VAL A 57 9.02 22.88 -11.46
N ALA A 58 8.88 21.93 -12.39
CA ALA A 58 9.04 22.19 -13.82
C ALA A 58 8.04 23.24 -14.34
N GLY A 59 6.77 23.16 -13.89
CA GLY A 59 5.76 24.17 -14.22
C GLY A 59 6.13 25.57 -13.71
N ILE A 60 6.62 25.68 -12.47
CA ILE A 60 7.06 26.96 -11.89
C ILE A 60 8.31 27.49 -12.59
N CYS A 61 9.22 26.59 -13.00
CA CYS A 61 10.41 26.96 -13.77
C CYS A 61 10.05 27.62 -15.10
N PHE A 62 9.00 27.15 -15.78
CA PHE A 62 8.53 27.70 -17.05
C PHE A 62 7.97 29.12 -16.95
N ILE A 63 7.57 29.57 -15.76
CA ILE A 63 7.11 30.94 -15.53
C ILE A 63 8.33 31.87 -15.59
N PRO A 64 8.44 32.74 -16.60
CA PRO A 64 9.58 33.64 -16.74
C PRO A 64 9.59 34.64 -15.58
N PRO A 65 10.74 34.87 -14.94
CA PRO A 65 10.87 35.90 -13.93
C PRO A 65 10.92 37.27 -14.61
N TYR A 66 9.90 38.09 -14.39
CA TYR A 66 9.78 39.43 -14.96
C TYR A 66 10.80 40.39 -14.31
N ASN A 67 12.01 40.44 -14.86
CA ASN A 67 13.12 41.41 -14.63
C ASN A 67 13.51 41.80 -13.18
N SER A 68 12.91 41.20 -12.16
CA SER A 68 13.09 41.59 -10.76
C SER A 68 13.85 40.51 -10.00
N ALA A 69 14.98 40.88 -9.38
CA ALA A 69 15.76 39.95 -8.54
C ALA A 69 14.94 39.38 -7.38
N ILE A 70 13.99 40.16 -6.84
CA ILE A 70 13.07 39.71 -5.78
C ILE A 70 12.21 38.53 -6.25
N LEU A 71 11.71 38.56 -7.50
CA LEU A 71 10.88 37.48 -8.04
C LEU A 71 11.68 36.18 -8.23
N TRP A 72 12.98 36.27 -8.54
CA TRP A 72 13.87 35.12 -8.56
C TRP A 72 14.05 34.48 -7.19
N ILE A 73 14.26 35.31 -6.16
CA ILE A 73 14.41 34.82 -4.78
C ILE A 73 13.12 34.13 -4.34
N VAL A 74 11.97 34.79 -4.51
CA VAL A 74 10.67 34.21 -4.14
C VAL A 74 10.43 32.89 -4.88
N LYS A 75 10.68 32.84 -6.19
CA LYS A 75 10.58 31.60 -6.99
C LYS A 75 11.46 30.48 -6.44
N SER A 76 12.70 30.78 -6.08
CA SER A 76 13.63 29.78 -5.51
C SER A 76 13.12 29.21 -4.18
N VAL A 77 12.57 30.06 -3.32
CA VAL A 77 11.99 29.62 -2.03
C VAL A 77 10.82 28.66 -2.26
N PHE A 78 9.93 28.98 -3.21
CA PHE A 78 8.82 28.08 -3.55
C PHE A 78 9.30 26.72 -4.08
N ILE A 79 10.31 26.71 -4.95
CA ILE A 79 10.89 25.46 -5.47
C ILE A 79 11.44 24.60 -4.33
N VAL A 80 12.21 25.21 -3.42
CA VAL A 80 12.77 24.50 -2.26
C VAL A 80 11.65 23.96 -1.38
N LEU A 81 10.62 24.77 -1.09
CA LEU A 81 9.51 24.36 -0.24
C LEU A 81 8.72 23.19 -0.82
N ILE A 82 8.47 23.19 -2.13
CA ILE A 82 7.79 22.09 -2.84
C ILE A 82 8.59 20.79 -2.78
N LEU A 83 9.91 20.85 -2.93
CA LEU A 83 10.78 19.67 -2.83
C LEU A 83 10.93 19.17 -1.39
N LEU A 84 10.82 20.07 -0.40
CA LEU A 84 10.97 19.73 1.02
C LEU A 84 9.76 18.96 1.56
N VAL A 85 8.55 19.22 1.05
CA VAL A 85 7.32 18.51 1.45
C VAL A 85 7.41 16.98 1.31
N PRO A 86 7.70 16.40 0.12
CA PRO A 86 7.80 14.94 -0.03
C PRO A 86 8.95 14.36 0.78
N MET A 87 10.05 15.10 0.95
CA MET A 87 11.21 14.66 1.74
C MET A 87 10.85 14.52 3.22
N VAL A 88 10.19 15.53 3.81
CA VAL A 88 9.69 15.47 5.19
C VAL A 88 8.64 14.38 5.33
N TYR A 89 7.67 14.28 4.41
CA TYR A 89 6.61 13.27 4.48
C TYR A 89 7.16 11.84 4.53
N VAL A 90 8.21 11.58 3.74
CA VAL A 90 8.89 10.29 3.66
C VAL A 90 9.70 9.98 4.92
N MET A 91 10.37 10.98 5.49
CA MET A 91 11.23 10.81 6.67
C MET A 91 10.45 10.88 8.00
N TYR A 92 9.30 11.54 8.02
CA TYR A 92 8.52 11.77 9.24
C TYR A 92 8.01 10.46 9.82
N ARG A 93 8.26 10.27 11.12
CA ARG A 93 7.75 9.17 11.92
C ARG A 93 6.75 9.73 12.93
N PRO A 94 5.47 9.32 12.89
CA PRO A 94 4.43 9.98 13.67
C PRO A 94 4.41 9.53 15.14
N VAL A 95 4.95 8.36 15.45
CA VAL A 95 4.91 7.75 16.79
C VAL A 95 6.33 7.59 17.33
N LYS A 96 6.68 8.38 18.36
CA LYS A 96 7.94 8.23 19.10
C LYS A 96 7.89 6.88 19.84
N GLY A 97 8.70 5.91 19.42
CA GLY A 97 8.79 4.57 20.03
C GLY A 97 8.40 3.38 19.14
N ARG A 98 7.94 3.61 17.90
CA ARG A 98 7.67 2.55 16.91
C ARG A 98 8.43 2.83 15.62
N ASP A 99 9.71 2.46 15.58
CA ASP A 99 10.60 2.77 14.46
C ASP A 99 10.25 2.09 13.13
N ASN A 100 9.40 1.05 13.17
CA ASN A 100 8.94 0.35 11.99
C ASN A 100 7.64 0.92 11.39
N ILE A 101 6.92 1.81 12.10
CA ILE A 101 5.63 2.35 11.63
C ILE A 101 5.86 3.72 11.01
N ARG A 102 5.59 3.82 9.70
CA ARG A 102 5.69 5.07 8.96
C ARG A 102 4.39 5.85 8.99
N THR A 103 4.49 7.15 8.72
CA THR A 103 3.33 8.06 8.61
C THR A 103 2.27 7.56 7.62
N LYS A 104 2.69 7.00 6.49
CA LYS A 104 1.77 6.40 5.51
C LYS A 104 0.92 5.27 6.09
N ASP A 105 1.54 4.39 6.88
CA ASP A 105 0.89 3.21 7.42
C ASP A 105 -0.02 3.60 8.58
N PHE A 106 0.44 4.54 9.41
CA PHE A 106 -0.35 5.14 10.46
C PHE A 106 -1.61 5.83 9.93
N ILE A 107 -1.49 6.67 8.89
CA ILE A 107 -2.66 7.35 8.29
C ILE A 107 -3.62 6.32 7.69
N LYS A 108 -3.10 5.30 7.00
CA LYS A 108 -3.92 4.23 6.42
C LYS A 108 -4.67 3.45 7.50
N GLU A 109 -3.98 3.05 8.56
CA GLU A 109 -4.56 2.31 9.67
C GLU A 109 -5.59 3.16 10.42
N TYR A 110 -5.27 4.44 10.67
CA TYR A 110 -6.20 5.39 11.27
C TYR A 110 -7.46 5.58 10.42
N ALA A 111 -7.32 5.76 9.10
CA ALA A 111 -8.44 5.89 8.19
C ALA A 111 -9.30 4.61 8.15
N MET A 112 -8.67 3.43 8.14
CA MET A 112 -9.39 2.16 8.21
C MET A 112 -10.09 1.97 9.55
N PHE A 113 -9.47 2.40 10.66
CA PHE A 113 -10.05 2.31 11.99
C PHE A 113 -11.32 3.16 12.10
N GLN A 114 -11.29 4.40 11.59
CA GLN A 114 -12.46 5.27 11.52
C GLN A 114 -13.60 4.68 10.68
N GLN A 115 -13.29 4.03 9.56
CA GLN A 115 -14.30 3.33 8.75
C GLN A 115 -14.90 2.12 9.48
N LYS A 116 -14.07 1.38 10.23
CA LYS A 116 -14.51 0.21 11.00
C LYS A 116 -15.39 0.57 12.19
N GLN A 117 -15.10 1.66 12.91
CA GLN A 117 -15.98 2.14 13.98
C GLN A 117 -17.42 2.34 13.48
N LYS A 118 -17.59 2.94 12.29
CA LYS A 118 -18.91 3.09 11.66
C LYS A 118 -19.61 1.77 11.33
N VAL A 119 -18.90 0.64 11.26
CA VAL A 119 -19.49 -0.69 11.05
C VAL A 119 -19.87 -1.33 12.38
N TYR A 120 -19.04 -1.20 13.41
CA TYR A 120 -19.29 -1.78 14.73
C TYR A 120 -20.39 -1.07 15.53
N TYR A 121 -20.66 0.21 15.25
CA TYR A 121 -21.77 0.97 15.86
C TYR A 121 -23.08 0.90 15.07
N LYS A 122 -23.13 0.17 13.96
CA LYS A 122 -24.41 -0.13 13.31
C LYS A 122 -25.05 -1.27 14.09
N GLU A 123 -26.28 -1.07 14.55
CA GLU A 123 -27.07 -2.17 15.09
C GLU A 123 -27.08 -3.32 14.07
N PRO A 124 -26.77 -4.55 14.50
CA PRO A 124 -26.84 -5.69 13.59
C PRO A 124 -28.25 -5.75 13.00
N LYS A 125 -28.36 -5.82 11.68
CA LYS A 125 -29.65 -5.99 11.01
C LYS A 125 -30.29 -7.24 11.61
N LYS A 126 -31.44 -7.07 12.29
CA LYS A 126 -32.19 -8.18 12.89
C LYS A 126 -32.33 -9.28 11.86
N ARG A 127 -32.02 -10.51 12.25
CA ARG A 127 -32.07 -11.63 11.33
C ARG A 127 -33.55 -11.95 11.06
N PRO A 128 -33.92 -12.46 9.87
CA PRO A 128 -35.33 -12.63 9.49
C PRO A 128 -36.17 -13.47 10.48
N TRP A 129 -35.51 -14.33 11.27
CA TRP A 129 -36.12 -15.19 12.29
C TRP A 129 -36.19 -14.56 13.70
N GLU A 130 -35.76 -13.31 13.85
CA GLU A 130 -35.71 -12.54 15.10
C GLU A 130 -36.79 -11.45 15.15
N VAL A 131 -37.75 -11.54 14.22
CA VAL A 131 -38.93 -10.68 14.13
C VAL A 131 -40.06 -11.40 14.87
N ASP A 132 -40.47 -10.87 16.01
CA ASP A 132 -41.60 -11.42 16.77
C ASP A 132 -42.85 -11.45 15.89
N PRO A 133 -43.59 -12.57 15.86
CA PRO A 133 -44.88 -12.63 15.19
C PRO A 133 -45.88 -11.79 16.01
N SER A 134 -46.06 -10.54 15.62
CA SER A 134 -47.12 -9.64 16.10
C SER A 134 -48.50 -10.09 15.62
#